data_AF-A0A934FV76-F1
#
_entry.id   AF-A0A934FV76-F1
#
_cell.length_a   1.000
_cell.length_b   1.000
_cell.length_c   1.000
_cell.angle_alpha   90.00
_cell.angle_beta   90.00
_cell.angle_gamma   90.00
#
_symmetry.space_group_name_H-M   'P 1'
#
loop_
_entity.id
_entity.type
_entity.pdbx_description
1 polymer ?
#
loop_
_entity_poly.entity_id
_entity_poly.type
_entity_poly.pdbx_seq_one_letter_code
_entity_poly.pdbx_strand_id
1 'polypeptide(L)'
;MTRPTHMTAEPGTFERLVIAHQMMVWRYLRFLGCPAADADDLVQDTFVAVLGKAIEKLDDDEARRYLRKVAKNAWLKRIEREGRAPRVDLDVAELAWDWYERDDSGAALRAALDRCLDELQERSRHALDLKFRERLDRDAIGARLGLGAHAIKSVLARAYARLRTCIEKRLRMEASA
;
A
#
# COMPACT_ATOMS: atom_id res chain seq x y z
N MET A 1 -46.22 -14.31 -6.71
CA MET A 1 -45.02 -13.75 -6.04
C MET A 1 -43.92 -14.79 -6.12
N THR A 2 -43.13 -14.74 -7.18
CA THR A 2 -42.00 -15.67 -7.41
C THR A 2 -40.74 -14.85 -7.17
N ARG A 3 -40.02 -15.17 -6.09
CA ARG A 3 -38.75 -14.53 -5.73
C ARG A 3 -37.73 -14.91 -6.82
N PRO A 4 -37.04 -13.97 -7.49
CA PRO A 4 -36.06 -14.33 -8.49
C PRO A 4 -34.88 -14.99 -7.79
N THR A 5 -34.60 -16.23 -8.18
CA THR A 5 -33.37 -16.95 -7.89
C THR A 5 -32.20 -16.08 -8.33
N HIS A 6 -31.28 -15.73 -7.41
CA HIS A 6 -30.02 -15.10 -7.77
C HIS A 6 -29.23 -16.09 -8.64
N MET A 7 -29.40 -15.98 -9.95
CA MET A 7 -28.49 -16.56 -10.92
C MET A 7 -27.22 -15.72 -10.83
N THR A 8 -26.21 -16.21 -10.13
CA THR A 8 -24.88 -15.61 -10.15
C THR A 8 -24.37 -15.73 -11.58
N ALA A 9 -24.60 -14.69 -12.39
CA ALA A 9 -24.05 -14.60 -13.73
C ALA A 9 -22.52 -14.65 -13.61
N GLU A 10 -21.88 -15.48 -14.42
CA GLU A 10 -20.43 -15.48 -14.53
C GLU A 10 -19.95 -14.06 -14.85
N PRO A 11 -18.99 -13.52 -14.08
CA PRO A 11 -18.52 -12.16 -14.28
C PRO A 11 -18.11 -11.92 -15.74
N GLY A 12 -18.38 -10.73 -16.28
CA GLY A 12 -17.85 -10.35 -17.59
C GLY A 12 -16.32 -10.39 -17.60
N THR A 13 -15.68 -10.50 -18.77
CA THR A 13 -14.21 -10.53 -18.86
C THR A 13 -13.55 -9.31 -18.20
N PHE A 14 -14.17 -8.13 -18.33
CA PHE A 14 -13.71 -6.92 -17.66
C PHE A 14 -13.92 -6.96 -16.13
N GLU A 15 -15.02 -7.54 -15.65
CA GLU A 15 -15.27 -7.67 -14.21
C GLU A 15 -14.23 -8.59 -13.55
N ARG A 16 -13.82 -9.68 -14.22
CA ARG A 16 -12.70 -10.51 -13.76
C ARG A 16 -11.40 -9.73 -13.66
N LEU A 17 -11.10 -8.87 -14.64
CA LEU A 17 -9.94 -7.98 -14.61
C LEU A 17 -9.99 -7.05 -13.38
N VAL A 18 -11.15 -6.44 -13.11
CA VAL A 18 -11.33 -5.57 -11.93
C VAL A 18 -11.10 -6.35 -10.65
N ILE A 19 -11.77 -7.51 -10.49
CA ILE A 19 -11.65 -8.35 -9.29
C ILE A 19 -10.20 -8.76 -9.05
N ALA A 20 -9.49 -9.16 -10.11
CA ALA A 20 -8.11 -9.62 -10.03
C ALA A 20 -7.13 -8.52 -9.60
N HIS A 21 -7.33 -7.28 -10.07
CA HIS A 21 -6.30 -6.23 -9.93
C HIS A 21 -6.67 -5.06 -9.01
N GLN A 22 -7.93 -4.90 -8.60
CA GLN A 22 -8.35 -3.74 -7.80
C GLN A 22 -7.55 -3.54 -6.52
N MET A 23 -7.25 -4.63 -5.79
CA MET A 23 -6.47 -4.55 -4.56
C MET A 23 -5.00 -4.21 -4.81
N MET A 24 -4.43 -4.66 -5.93
CA MET A 24 -3.07 -4.29 -6.32
C MET A 24 -3.00 -2.79 -6.61
N VAL A 25 -3.93 -2.27 -7.42
CA VAL A 25 -4.01 -0.84 -7.77
C VAL A 25 -4.19 0.00 -6.51
N TRP A 26 -5.11 -0.40 -5.62
CA TRP A 26 -5.34 0.28 -4.36
C TRP A 26 -4.08 0.35 -3.49
N ARG A 27 -3.38 -0.79 -3.30
CA ARG A 27 -2.15 -0.85 -2.51
C ARG A 27 -1.04 -0.01 -3.12
N TYR A 28 -0.90 -0.02 -4.44
CA TYR A 28 0.07 0.80 -5.15
C TYR A 28 -0.18 2.29 -4.95
N LEU A 29 -1.43 2.75 -5.08
CA LEU A 29 -1.80 4.14 -4.79
C LEU A 29 -1.45 4.53 -3.35
N ARG A 30 -1.80 3.69 -2.38
CA ARG A 30 -1.47 3.91 -0.96
C ARG A 30 0.03 3.98 -0.73
N PHE A 31 0.80 3.14 -1.43
CA PHE A 31 2.24 3.14 -1.39
C PHE A 31 2.85 4.43 -1.95
N LEU A 32 2.27 5.01 -3.01
CA LEU A 32 2.61 6.34 -3.53
C LEU A 32 2.23 7.51 -2.60
N GLY A 33 1.64 7.22 -1.43
CA GLY A 33 1.23 8.22 -0.46
C GLY A 33 -0.16 8.81 -0.72
N CYS A 34 -0.96 8.23 -1.63
CA CYS A 34 -2.36 8.57 -1.79
C CYS A 34 -3.12 8.30 -0.49
N PRO A 35 -3.87 9.26 0.09
CA PRO A 35 -4.75 9.02 1.23
C PRO A 35 -5.75 7.88 0.98
N ALA A 36 -6.16 7.18 2.03
CA ALA A 36 -7.12 6.08 1.90
C ALA A 36 -8.48 6.55 1.37
N ALA A 37 -8.91 7.75 1.78
CA ALA A 37 -10.17 8.35 1.32
C ALA A 37 -10.19 8.59 -0.19
N ASP A 38 -9.03 8.85 -0.81
CA ASP A 38 -8.94 9.14 -2.25
C ASP A 38 -8.64 7.88 -3.07
N ALA A 39 -8.16 6.81 -2.42
CA ALA A 39 -7.67 5.62 -3.09
C ALA A 39 -8.78 4.82 -3.76
N ASP A 40 -9.94 4.67 -3.11
CA ASP A 40 -11.09 3.96 -3.68
C ASP A 40 -11.58 4.64 -4.97
N ASP A 41 -11.71 5.97 -4.94
CA ASP A 41 -12.07 6.76 -6.12
C ASP A 41 -11.04 6.64 -7.25
N LEU A 42 -9.74 6.67 -6.92
CA LEU A 42 -8.69 6.54 -7.94
C LEU A 42 -8.62 5.12 -8.52
N VAL A 43 -8.94 4.09 -7.75
CA VAL A 43 -9.08 2.72 -8.26
C VAL A 43 -10.21 2.70 -9.29
N GLN A 44 -11.38 3.28 -8.96
CA GLN A 44 -12.49 3.38 -9.89
C GLN A 44 -12.11 4.16 -11.15
N ASP A 45 -11.52 5.36 -11.00
CA ASP A 45 -11.05 6.19 -12.11
C ASP A 45 -10.07 5.42 -13.01
N THR A 46 -9.19 4.61 -12.42
CA THR A 46 -8.22 3.78 -13.14
C THR A 46 -8.94 2.75 -14.02
N PHE A 47 -9.89 1.99 -13.47
CA PHE A 47 -10.62 0.99 -14.25
C PHE A 47 -11.54 1.62 -15.30
N VAL A 48 -12.21 2.73 -14.98
CA VAL A 48 -12.99 3.50 -15.95
C VAL A 48 -12.12 3.98 -17.11
N ALA A 49 -10.90 4.43 -16.84
CA ALA A 49 -9.98 4.93 -17.86
C ALA A 49 -9.41 3.82 -18.79
N VAL A 50 -9.54 2.55 -18.42
CA VAL A 50 -9.08 1.41 -19.23
C VAL A 50 -10.21 0.57 -19.82
N LEU A 51 -11.46 0.90 -19.48
CA LEU A 51 -12.63 0.27 -20.07
C LEU A 51 -12.58 0.38 -21.60
N GLY A 52 -12.72 -0.76 -22.29
CA GLY A 52 -12.68 -0.83 -23.75
C GLY A 52 -11.29 -0.80 -24.40
N LYS A 53 -10.19 -0.75 -23.61
CA LYS A 53 -8.81 -0.75 -24.14
C LYS A 53 -8.21 -2.14 -24.40
N ALA A 54 -9.03 -3.19 -24.35
CA ALA A 54 -8.61 -4.59 -24.53
C ALA A 54 -7.48 -5.04 -23.58
N ILE A 55 -7.41 -4.47 -22.36
CA ILE A 55 -6.41 -4.82 -21.34
C ILE A 55 -6.56 -6.27 -20.90
N GLU A 56 -7.76 -6.82 -20.97
CA GLU A 56 -8.05 -8.22 -20.71
C GLU A 56 -7.36 -9.22 -21.66
N LYS A 57 -6.72 -8.73 -22.73
CA LYS A 57 -5.93 -9.55 -23.67
C LYS A 57 -4.44 -9.56 -23.36
N LEU A 58 -3.98 -8.68 -22.46
CA LEU A 58 -2.60 -8.66 -22.00
C LEU A 58 -2.35 -9.83 -21.04
N ASP A 59 -1.10 -10.23 -20.88
CA ASP A 59 -0.75 -11.11 -19.78
C ASP A 59 -0.89 -10.39 -18.42
N ASP A 60 -0.86 -11.15 -17.31
CA ASP A 60 -1.09 -10.63 -15.96
C ASP A 60 -0.07 -9.54 -15.58
N ASP A 61 1.19 -9.71 -15.96
CA ASP A 61 2.28 -8.77 -15.65
C ASP A 61 2.18 -7.47 -16.46
N GLU A 62 1.85 -7.58 -17.74
CA GLU A 62 1.58 -6.45 -18.63
C GLU A 62 0.36 -5.67 -18.16
N ALA A 63 -0.73 -6.36 -17.81
CA ALA A 63 -1.94 -5.74 -17.25
C ALA A 63 -1.62 -4.99 -15.95
N ARG A 64 -0.87 -5.60 -15.03
CA ARG A 64 -0.43 -4.97 -13.77
C ARG A 64 0.39 -3.70 -14.02
N ARG A 65 1.43 -3.77 -14.87
CA ARG A 65 2.26 -2.61 -15.21
C ARG A 65 1.45 -1.49 -15.85
N TYR A 66 0.52 -1.84 -16.74
CA TYR A 66 -0.35 -0.86 -17.39
C TYR A 66 -1.28 -0.18 -16.39
N LEU A 67 -1.96 -0.96 -15.54
CA LEU A 67 -2.86 -0.44 -14.51
C LEU A 67 -2.13 0.47 -13.51
N ARG A 68 -0.92 0.09 -13.07
CA ARG A 68 -0.06 0.95 -12.22
C ARG A 68 0.25 2.28 -12.90
N LYS A 69 0.64 2.25 -14.17
CA LYS A 69 0.92 3.47 -14.94
C LYS A 69 -0.29 4.39 -14.99
N VAL A 70 -1.49 3.85 -15.25
CA VAL A 70 -2.73 4.63 -15.30
C VAL A 70 -3.06 5.22 -13.92
N ALA A 71 -2.99 4.41 -12.86
CA ALA A 71 -3.25 4.83 -11.49
C ALA A 71 -2.28 5.92 -11.01
N LYS A 72 -0.97 5.77 -11.28
CA LYS A 72 0.05 6.78 -10.97
C LYS A 72 -0.27 8.11 -11.65
N ASN A 73 -0.60 8.08 -12.94
CA ASN A 73 -0.93 9.29 -13.68
C ASN A 73 -2.19 9.97 -13.14
N ALA A 74 -3.21 9.19 -12.77
CA ALA A 74 -4.43 9.72 -12.16
C ALA A 74 -4.13 10.40 -10.80
N TRP A 75 -3.31 9.75 -9.97
CA TRP A 75 -2.87 10.30 -8.69
C TRP A 75 -2.08 11.60 -8.86
N LEU A 76 -1.08 11.60 -9.76
CA LEU A 76 -0.26 12.78 -10.04
C LEU A 76 -1.10 13.97 -10.49
N LYS A 77 -2.04 13.73 -11.41
CA LYS A 77 -2.97 14.75 -11.89
C LYS A 77 -3.85 15.31 -10.77
N ARG A 78 -4.24 14.47 -9.78
CA ARG A 78 -5.04 14.90 -8.64
C ARG A 78 -4.23 15.81 -7.71
N ILE A 79 -3.03 15.41 -7.30
CA ILE A 79 -2.20 16.24 -6.42
C ILE A 79 -1.74 17.54 -7.08
N GLU A 80 -1.49 17.52 -8.40
CA GLU A 80 -1.18 18.73 -9.16
C GLU A 80 -2.34 19.75 -9.08
N ARG A 81 -3.57 19.29 -9.32
CA ARG A 81 -4.78 20.15 -9.22
C ARG A 81 -5.04 20.66 -7.80
N GLU A 82 -4.67 19.88 -6.79
CA GLU A 82 -4.79 20.25 -5.38
C GLU A 82 -3.62 21.16 -4.91
N GLY A 83 -2.64 21.45 -5.76
CA GLY A 83 -1.46 22.23 -5.39
C GLY A 83 -0.56 21.51 -4.39
N ARG A 84 -0.58 20.18 -4.37
CA ARG A 84 0.18 19.33 -3.45
C ARG A 84 1.39 18.71 -4.15
N ALA A 85 2.50 18.62 -3.43
CA ALA A 85 3.66 17.87 -3.88
C ALA A 85 3.52 16.36 -3.57
N PRO A 86 4.12 15.48 -4.39
CA PRO A 86 4.29 14.07 -4.04
C PRO A 86 4.97 13.92 -2.68
N ARG A 87 4.48 12.99 -1.85
CA ARG A 87 5.06 12.71 -0.52
C ARG A 87 6.26 11.76 -0.58
N VAL A 88 6.44 11.10 -1.72
CA VAL A 88 7.50 10.14 -1.99
C VAL A 88 8.17 10.52 -3.31
N ASP A 89 9.44 10.19 -3.43
CA ASP A 89 10.10 10.16 -4.74
C ASP A 89 9.50 9.02 -5.55
N LEU A 90 8.93 9.33 -6.71
CA LEU A 90 8.13 8.41 -7.50
C LEU A 90 8.98 7.38 -8.24
N ASP A 91 10.21 7.73 -8.61
CA ASP A 91 11.12 6.80 -9.29
C ASP A 91 11.67 5.78 -8.29
N VAL A 92 12.02 6.26 -7.09
CA VAL A 92 12.39 5.37 -5.97
C VAL A 92 11.21 4.49 -5.56
N ALA A 93 9.99 5.04 -5.55
CA ALA A 93 8.78 4.28 -5.23
C ALA A 93 8.55 3.17 -6.27
N GLU A 94 8.66 3.44 -7.57
CA GLU A 94 8.45 2.43 -8.60
C GLU A 94 9.44 1.26 -8.46
N LEU A 95 10.72 1.56 -8.25
CA LEU A 95 11.76 0.55 -8.03
C LEU A 95 11.49 -0.31 -6.79
N ALA A 96 11.06 0.33 -5.69
CA ALA A 96 10.73 -0.37 -4.46
C ALA A 96 9.46 -1.24 -4.61
N TRP A 97 8.49 -0.80 -5.41
CA TRP A 97 7.29 -1.60 -5.70
C TRP A 97 7.62 -2.82 -6.55
N ASP A 98 8.45 -2.67 -7.58
CA ASP A 98 8.86 -3.80 -8.42
C ASP A 98 9.58 -4.88 -7.60
N TRP A 99 10.34 -4.48 -6.57
CA TRP A 99 10.94 -5.40 -5.63
C TRP A 99 9.89 -6.11 -4.76
N TYR A 100 8.87 -5.38 -4.28
CA TYR A 100 7.75 -5.92 -3.50
C TYR A 100 6.88 -6.90 -4.31
N GLU A 101 6.59 -6.60 -5.58
CA GLU A 101 5.72 -7.41 -6.43
C GLU A 101 6.36 -8.76 -6.79
N ARG A 102 7.69 -8.79 -6.99
CA ARG A 102 8.44 -10.01 -7.27
C ARG A 102 8.49 -11.00 -6.10
N ASP A 103 8.26 -10.53 -4.87
CA ASP A 103 8.37 -11.31 -3.63
C ASP A 103 6.98 -11.76 -3.13
N ASP A 104 6.33 -12.68 -3.84
CA ASP A 104 5.01 -13.24 -3.49
C ASP A 104 3.94 -12.18 -3.11
N SER A 105 3.88 -11.08 -3.89
CA SER A 105 3.00 -9.93 -3.57
C SER A 105 3.21 -9.39 -2.14
N GLY A 106 4.46 -9.44 -1.67
CA GLY A 106 4.91 -9.08 -0.33
C GLY A 106 4.27 -9.85 0.80
N ALA A 107 3.87 -11.11 0.58
CA ALA A 107 3.44 -11.99 1.67
C ALA A 107 4.60 -12.28 2.64
N ALA A 108 5.78 -12.62 2.12
CA ALA A 108 7.00 -12.82 2.91
C ALA A 108 7.38 -11.54 3.67
N LEU A 109 7.38 -10.38 3.00
CA LEU A 109 7.60 -9.09 3.66
C LEU A 109 6.61 -8.82 4.81
N ARG A 110 5.32 -9.10 4.62
CA ARG A 110 4.30 -8.93 5.66
C ARG A 110 4.54 -9.86 6.85
N ALA A 111 4.79 -11.15 6.58
CA ALA A 111 5.10 -12.12 7.63
C ALA A 111 6.38 -11.75 8.40
N ALA A 112 7.41 -11.26 7.70
CA ALA A 112 8.62 -10.74 8.33
C ALA A 112 8.32 -9.51 9.20
N LEU A 113 7.54 -8.54 8.70
CA LEU A 113 7.14 -7.35 9.44
C LEU A 113 6.36 -7.70 10.71
N ASP A 114 5.37 -8.59 10.64
CA ASP A 114 4.56 -8.99 11.79
C ASP A 114 5.44 -9.57 12.92
N ARG A 115 6.34 -10.50 12.57
CA ARG A 115 7.30 -11.06 13.52
C ARG A 115 8.27 -10.02 14.08
N CYS A 116 8.72 -9.08 13.26
CA CYS A 116 9.63 -8.02 13.70
C CYS A 116 8.93 -6.96 14.57
N LEU A 117 7.64 -6.71 14.35
CA LEU A 117 6.82 -5.89 15.25
C LEU A 117 6.71 -6.58 16.61
N ASP A 118 6.57 -7.91 16.63
CA ASP A 118 6.52 -8.71 17.85
C ASP A 118 7.79 -8.66 18.72
N GLU A 119 8.95 -8.42 18.10
CA GLU A 119 10.23 -8.26 18.80
C GLU A 119 10.50 -6.82 19.28
N LEU A 120 9.67 -5.87 18.86
CA LEU A 120 9.88 -4.46 19.18
C LEU A 120 9.50 -4.18 20.64
N GLN A 121 10.30 -3.36 21.33
CA GLN A 121 9.99 -2.88 22.67
C GLN A 121 8.60 -2.22 22.70
N GLU A 122 7.84 -2.49 23.77
CA GLU A 122 6.44 -2.08 23.92
C GLU A 122 6.22 -0.59 23.65
N ARG A 123 7.08 0.28 24.21
CA ARG A 123 7.01 1.73 23.99
C ARG A 123 7.14 2.12 22.51
N SER A 124 8.04 1.45 21.78
CA SER A 124 8.22 1.69 20.35
C SER A 124 7.04 1.18 19.55
N ARG A 125 6.46 0.03 19.92
CA ARG A 125 5.25 -0.51 19.29
C ARG A 125 4.06 0.42 19.49
N HIS A 126 3.82 0.88 20.72
CA HIS A 126 2.76 1.85 21.01
C HIS A 126 2.91 3.16 20.23
N ALA A 127 4.14 3.69 20.13
CA ALA A 127 4.39 4.88 19.32
C ALA A 127 4.07 4.66 17.83
N LEU A 128 4.35 3.46 17.29
CA LEU A 128 3.99 3.10 15.91
C LEU A 128 2.48 2.94 15.75
N ASP A 129 1.77 2.30 16.68
CA ASP A 129 0.32 2.14 16.61
C ASP A 129 -0.40 3.50 16.62
N LEU A 130 -0.03 4.38 17.54
CA LEU A 130 -0.55 5.76 17.57
C LEU A 130 -0.24 6.50 16.26
N LYS A 131 0.93 6.24 15.66
CA LYS A 131 1.33 6.89 14.41
C LYS A 131 0.58 6.39 13.19
N PHE A 132 0.38 5.09 13.06
CA PHE A 132 -0.10 4.47 11.83
C PHE A 132 -1.57 4.05 11.89
N ARG A 133 -2.06 3.58 13.04
CA ARG A 133 -3.47 3.22 13.23
C ARG A 133 -4.31 4.46 13.55
N GLU A 134 -3.86 5.25 14.52
CA GLU A 134 -4.59 6.45 14.96
C GLU A 134 -4.21 7.72 14.18
N ARG A 135 -3.18 7.64 13.33
CA ARG A 135 -2.71 8.74 12.46
C ARG A 135 -2.35 10.03 13.20
N LEU A 136 -1.92 9.91 14.46
CA LEU A 136 -1.52 11.07 15.26
C LEU A 136 -0.21 11.69 14.76
N ASP A 137 -0.05 12.99 15.00
CA ASP A 137 1.23 13.67 14.85
C ASP A 137 2.17 13.39 16.04
N ARG A 138 3.41 13.89 15.96
CA ARG A 138 4.42 13.60 16.99
C ARG A 138 4.10 14.26 18.33
N ASP A 139 3.41 15.39 18.31
CA ASP A 139 3.08 16.15 19.51
C ASP A 139 1.97 15.44 20.28
N ALA A 140 0.92 15.00 19.58
CA ALA A 140 -0.17 14.20 20.14
C ALA A 140 0.31 12.84 20.64
N ILE A 141 1.20 12.15 19.92
CA ILE A 141 1.83 10.91 20.40
C ILE A 141 2.62 11.18 21.69
N GLY A 142 3.37 12.28 21.72
CA GLY A 142 4.13 12.70 22.88
C GLY A 142 3.25 12.92 24.10
N ALA A 143 2.17 13.68 23.94
CA ALA A 143 1.18 13.91 24.99
C ALA A 143 0.58 12.59 25.51
N ARG A 144 0.27 11.65 24.61
CA ARG A 144 -0.31 10.34 24.98
C ARG A 144 0.65 9.45 25.75
N LEU A 145 1.94 9.51 25.42
CA LEU A 145 2.99 8.68 26.02
C LEU A 145 3.77 9.36 27.15
N GLY A 146 3.42 10.60 27.51
CA GLY A 146 4.14 11.39 28.52
C GLY A 146 5.56 11.78 28.10
N LEU A 147 5.79 12.00 26.80
CA LEU A 147 7.10 12.31 26.21
C LEU A 147 7.06 13.59 25.39
N GLY A 148 8.18 14.31 25.32
CA GLY A 148 8.31 15.44 24.38
C GLY A 148 8.37 14.97 22.92
N ALA A 149 7.94 15.82 22.00
CA ALA A 149 7.93 15.56 20.55
C ALA A 149 9.31 15.12 20.00
N HIS A 150 10.38 15.71 20.53
CA HIS A 150 11.75 15.33 20.17
C HIS A 150 12.09 13.89 20.61
N ALA A 151 11.64 13.47 21.79
CA ALA A 151 11.81 12.10 22.25
C ALA A 151 11.02 11.12 21.37
N ILE A 152 9.80 11.47 20.97
CA ILE A 152 9.00 10.65 20.03
C ILE A 152 9.69 10.51 18.66
N LYS A 153 10.28 11.58 18.14
CA LYS A 153 11.09 11.51 16.91
C LYS A 153 12.19 10.45 17.05
N SER A 154 12.91 10.46 18.16
CA SER A 154 14.00 9.49 18.43
C SER A 154 13.50 8.06 18.71
N VAL A 155 12.32 7.90 19.32
CA VAL A 155 11.66 6.59 19.49
C VAL A 155 11.29 6.00 18.13
N LEU A 156 10.59 6.75 17.29
CA LEU A 156 10.17 6.30 15.95
C LEU A 156 11.37 6.01 15.05
N ALA A 157 12.40 6.86 15.06
CA ALA A 157 13.61 6.63 14.26
C ALA A 157 14.30 5.31 14.62
N ARG A 158 14.46 5.03 15.92
CA ARG A 158 15.03 3.76 16.39
C ARG A 158 14.14 2.56 16.06
N ALA A 159 12.82 2.72 16.16
CA ALA A 159 11.86 1.70 15.78
C ALA A 159 12.01 1.33 14.30
N TYR A 160 12.04 2.31 13.39
CA TYR A 160 12.23 2.07 11.96
C TYR A 160 13.56 1.39 11.63
N ALA A 161 14.66 1.84 12.26
CA ALA A 161 15.96 1.22 12.06
C ALA A 161 15.96 -0.26 12.51
N ARG A 162 15.35 -0.55 13.66
CA ARG A 162 15.26 -1.91 14.19
C ARG A 162 14.39 -2.81 13.31
N LEU A 163 13.24 -2.30 12.85
CA LEU A 163 12.36 -3.02 11.93
C LEU A 163 13.07 -3.32 10.62
N ARG A 164 13.76 -2.33 10.02
CA ARG A 164 14.53 -2.52 8.77
C ARG A 164 15.53 -3.67 8.92
N THR A 165 16.40 -3.61 9.92
CA THR A 165 17.43 -4.65 10.13
C THR A 165 16.82 -6.03 10.38
N CYS A 166 15.73 -6.11 11.16
CA CYS A 166 15.05 -7.36 11.43
C CYS A 166 14.43 -7.97 10.16
N ILE A 167 13.72 -7.15 9.38
CA ILE A 167 13.07 -7.57 8.14
C ILE A 167 14.11 -8.04 7.12
N GLU A 168 15.16 -7.25 6.88
CA GLU A 168 16.25 -7.61 5.95
C GLU A 168 16.89 -8.94 6.33
N LYS A 169 17.12 -9.19 7.63
CA LYS A 169 17.66 -10.47 8.11
C LYS A 169 16.70 -11.62 7.83
N ARG A 170 15.41 -11.46 8.10
CA ARG A 170 14.39 -12.51 7.92
C ARG A 170 14.18 -12.87 6.46
N LEU A 171 14.10 -11.87 5.57
CA LEU A 171 13.94 -12.11 4.14
C LEU A 171 15.17 -12.83 3.54
N ARG A 172 16.38 -12.52 4.02
CA ARG A 172 17.59 -13.27 3.62
C ARG A 172 17.54 -14.73 4.07
N MET A 173 17.00 -15.02 5.25
CA MET A 173 16.87 -16.38 5.77
C MET A 173 15.83 -17.19 4.98
N GLU A 174 14.68 -16.59 4.65
CA GLU A 174 13.63 -17.24 3.85
C GLU A 174 14.05 -17.47 2.40
N ALA A 175 14.86 -16.58 1.81
CA ALA A 175 15.40 -16.77 0.46
C ALA A 175 16.51 -17.84 0.39
N SER A 176 17.06 -18.26 1.53
CA SER A 176 18.13 -19.27 1.63
C SER A 176 17.62 -20.64 2.10
N ALA A 177 16.32 -20.76 2.37
CA ALA A 177 15.65 -21.98 2.84
C ALA A 177 14.88 -22.63 1.68
#